data_AF-A0AAJ5JM59-F1
#
_entry.id   AF-A0AAJ5JM59-F1
#
_cell.length_a   1.000
_cell.length_b   1.000
_cell.length_c   1.000
_cell.angle_alpha   90.00
_cell.angle_beta   90.00
_cell.angle_gamma   90.00
#
_symmetry.space_group_name_H-M   'P 1'
#
loop_
_entity.id
_entity.type
_entity.pdbx_description
1 polymer ?
#
loop_
_entity_poly.entity_id
_entity_poly.type
_entity_poly.pdbx_seq_one_letter_code
_entity_poly.pdbx_strand_id
1 'polypeptide(L)'
;MMKTKKKLTLLAFCCGMLLSLTACKSNKIDDTWVKYDESTELDKTTWKIDAKANMLAITEYENGEQEETELLSLYIDKEKGLLTQVTNDGDREAYPFTVDKDTLTIGEKTFYREGSKIEKENVTEIKKTREKNEKERKKRDKEEKEKEEKLKIEEQAYNKAIEALEERINAEFIKKYEGDWYSEDGFNRDNTNQYQTASATKITVKDNKIASQSSEVSIGDERDIRKEEILEGNFIGITLLRKYEYNDYEQPENVPTNIDLPDSIEGIEKIETLADFADYLLKNNVETLSFSSQTTKYKGKSPVLILNLYNLEELHTFNTDQAFLKQLSYGFKETDFDI
;
A
#
# COMPACT_ATOMS: atom_id res chain seq x y z
N MET A 1 -23.27 -43.13 62.18
CA MET A 1 -23.24 -43.15 60.71
C MET A 1 -21.84 -43.61 60.28
N MET A 2 -21.76 -44.66 59.44
CA MET A 2 -20.57 -45.29 58.82
C MET A 2 -19.37 -45.57 59.75
N LYS A 3 -19.23 -46.74 60.40
CA LYS A 3 -18.89 -48.08 59.85
C LYS A 3 -17.66 -48.09 58.92
N THR A 4 -16.64 -48.81 59.41
CA THR A 4 -15.76 -49.77 58.69
C THR A 4 -14.66 -49.20 57.79
N LYS A 5 -13.42 -49.71 57.74
CA LYS A 5 -12.78 -50.89 58.35
C LYS A 5 -11.26 -50.80 58.09
N LYS A 6 -10.49 -51.24 59.10
CA LYS A 6 -9.34 -52.18 59.08
C LYS A 6 -8.16 -51.88 58.12
N LYS A 7 -6.94 -51.65 58.64
CA LYS A 7 -6.00 -52.57 59.32
C LYS A 7 -5.25 -53.53 58.37
N LEU A 8 -3.95 -53.60 58.67
CA LEU A 8 -2.97 -54.66 58.45
C LEU A 8 -2.25 -54.70 57.09
N THR A 9 -0.99 -54.27 56.96
CA THR A 9 0.30 -54.80 57.48
C THR A 9 0.79 -56.09 56.78
N LEU A 10 1.99 -55.97 56.21
CA LEU A 10 3.14 -56.90 56.31
C LEU A 10 3.34 -58.05 55.29
N LEU A 11 4.63 -58.20 54.94
CA LEU A 11 5.35 -59.41 54.46
C LEU A 11 5.08 -59.81 53.00
N ALA A 12 6.02 -60.28 52.17
CA ALA A 12 7.39 -60.78 52.31
C ALA A 12 8.03 -60.70 50.89
N PHE A 13 9.31 -60.37 50.73
CA PHE A 13 10.45 -61.31 50.60
C PHE A 13 10.35 -62.31 49.42
N CYS A 14 11.46 -62.42 48.68
CA CYS A 14 11.81 -63.40 47.62
C CYS A 14 11.32 -63.17 46.18
N CYS A 15 12.18 -62.55 45.36
CA CYS A 15 12.72 -63.08 44.09
C CYS A 15 13.60 -61.99 43.46
N GLY A 16 14.86 -61.88 43.87
CA GLY A 16 15.99 -62.40 43.07
C GLY A 16 16.68 -61.20 42.41
N MET A 17 17.83 -60.73 42.89
CA MET A 17 19.12 -61.36 42.63
C MET A 17 19.17 -62.00 41.23
N LEU A 18 19.10 -61.15 40.21
CA LEU A 18 19.77 -61.38 38.93
C LEU A 18 20.94 -60.40 38.84
N LEU A 19 21.99 -60.70 39.59
CA LEU A 19 23.33 -60.53 39.03
C LEU A 19 23.46 -61.61 37.94
N SER A 20 23.07 -61.26 36.72
CA SER A 20 23.50 -61.96 35.51
C SER A 20 24.14 -60.90 34.62
N LEU A 21 25.48 -60.85 34.69
CA LEU A 21 26.32 -61.21 33.55
C LEU A 21 26.22 -60.20 32.41
N THR A 22 27.28 -59.40 32.28
CA THR A 22 27.83 -58.94 31.01
C THR A 22 26.85 -58.86 29.84
N ALA A 23 26.29 -57.68 29.64
CA ALA A 23 26.29 -57.11 28.32
C ALA A 23 26.97 -55.74 28.51
N CYS A 24 28.24 -55.55 28.13
CA CYS A 24 28.46 -54.96 26.80
C CYS A 24 27.13 -54.89 26.06
N LYS A 25 26.33 -53.83 26.32
CA LYS A 25 25.22 -53.49 25.45
C LYS A 25 25.90 -53.35 24.10
N SER A 26 25.90 -54.43 23.33
CA SER A 26 26.26 -54.36 21.92
C SER A 26 25.44 -53.20 21.40
N ASN A 27 26.07 -52.24 20.72
CA ASN A 27 25.38 -51.16 20.02
C ASN A 27 24.39 -51.81 19.04
N LYS A 28 23.19 -52.15 19.52
CA LYS A 28 22.15 -52.84 18.73
C LYS A 28 21.36 -51.77 18.03
N ILE A 29 21.16 -52.02 16.75
CA ILE A 29 20.33 -51.23 15.86
C ILE A 29 18.83 -51.43 16.15
N ASP A 30 18.45 -52.52 16.82
CA ASP A 30 17.09 -52.80 17.27
C ASP A 30 16.64 -51.74 18.31
N ASP A 31 15.84 -50.76 17.88
CA ASP A 31 15.14 -49.77 18.70
C ASP A 31 14.21 -48.88 17.86
N THR A 32 13.55 -47.92 18.51
CA THR A 32 12.97 -46.74 17.88
C THR A 32 14.01 -45.61 17.84
N TRP A 33 14.20 -45.06 16.65
CA TRP A 33 15.12 -43.98 16.34
C TRP A 33 14.32 -42.79 15.80
N VAL A 34 14.71 -41.57 16.17
CA VAL A 34 13.95 -40.36 15.86
C VAL A 34 14.87 -39.32 15.25
N LYS A 35 14.41 -38.68 14.17
CA LYS A 35 15.01 -37.48 13.60
C LYS A 35 13.94 -36.39 13.58
N TYR A 36 14.27 -35.21 14.08
CA TYR A 36 13.40 -34.03 14.02
C TYR A 36 13.79 -33.16 12.84
N ASP A 37 12.82 -32.40 12.32
CA ASP A 37 13.10 -31.32 11.39
C ASP A 37 13.95 -30.23 12.06
N GLU A 38 14.86 -29.62 11.31
CA GLU A 38 15.78 -28.62 11.86
C GLU A 38 15.05 -27.32 12.28
N SER A 39 13.86 -27.08 11.72
CA SER A 39 13.07 -25.87 11.96
C SER A 39 12.02 -26.02 13.07
N THR A 40 11.64 -27.25 13.44
CA THR A 40 10.59 -27.50 14.44
C THR A 40 10.69 -28.86 15.11
N GLU A 41 10.43 -28.89 16.43
CA GLU A 41 10.35 -30.13 17.20
C GLU A 41 9.05 -30.91 16.99
N LEU A 42 8.11 -30.34 16.24
CA LEU A 42 6.80 -30.93 15.96
C LEU A 42 6.86 -31.90 14.78
N ASP A 43 7.79 -31.68 13.85
CA ASP A 43 7.94 -32.47 12.65
C ASP A 43 9.09 -33.44 12.88
N LYS A 44 8.81 -34.73 12.71
CA LYS A 44 9.79 -35.78 12.95
C LYS A 44 9.54 -37.01 12.11
N THR A 45 10.61 -37.75 11.86
CA THR A 45 10.57 -39.10 11.30
C THR A 45 11.02 -40.08 12.37
N THR A 46 10.24 -41.13 12.62
CA THR A 46 10.64 -42.23 13.51
C THR A 46 10.89 -43.50 12.71
N TRP A 47 11.99 -44.18 13.03
CA TRP A 47 12.40 -45.45 12.44
C TRP A 47 12.41 -46.51 13.53
N LYS A 48 11.49 -47.47 13.46
CA LYS A 48 11.44 -48.60 14.36
C LYS A 48 12.01 -49.83 13.68
N ILE A 49 13.19 -50.28 14.15
CA ILE A 49 13.93 -51.40 13.57
C ILE A 49 13.75 -52.64 14.44
N ASP A 50 13.29 -53.73 13.80
CA ASP A 50 13.29 -55.08 14.37
C ASP A 50 14.07 -56.02 13.44
N ALA A 51 15.35 -56.20 13.73
CA ALA A 51 16.24 -57.03 12.93
C ALA A 51 15.95 -58.53 13.07
N LYS A 52 15.19 -58.96 14.09
CA LYS A 52 14.76 -60.37 14.21
C LYS A 52 13.56 -60.64 13.31
N ALA A 53 12.65 -59.69 13.23
CA ALA A 53 11.50 -59.75 12.34
C ALA A 53 11.83 -59.33 10.90
N ASN A 54 13.05 -58.86 10.64
CA ASN A 54 13.46 -58.27 9.35
C ASN A 54 12.52 -57.13 8.93
N MET A 55 12.17 -56.26 9.87
CA MET A 55 11.16 -55.22 9.68
C MET A 55 11.71 -53.85 10.04
N LEU A 56 11.36 -52.86 9.21
CA LEU A 56 11.54 -51.44 9.47
C LEU A 56 10.16 -50.77 9.34
N ALA A 57 9.75 -50.02 10.37
CA ALA A 57 8.61 -49.11 10.28
C ALA A 57 9.12 -47.67 10.26
N ILE A 58 8.74 -46.91 9.24
CA ILE A 58 9.03 -45.49 9.11
C ILE A 58 7.72 -44.73 9.35
N THR A 59 7.67 -43.84 10.34
CA THR A 59 6.50 -43.01 10.60
C THR A 59 6.89 -41.54 10.51
N GLU A 60 6.12 -40.78 9.73
CA GLU A 60 6.29 -39.34 9.59
C GLU A 60 5.25 -38.59 10.42
N TYR A 61 5.70 -37.48 11.01
CA TYR A 61 4.88 -36.58 11.81
C TYR A 61 5.01 -35.17 11.25
N GLU A 62 3.88 -34.50 11.07
CA GLU A 62 3.78 -33.09 10.69
C GLU A 62 2.91 -32.37 11.74
N ASN A 63 3.39 -31.23 12.24
CA ASN A 63 2.76 -30.47 13.32
C ASN A 63 2.42 -31.29 14.58
N GLY A 64 3.19 -32.35 14.84
CA GLY A 64 2.97 -33.27 15.97
C GLY A 64 1.86 -34.31 15.74
N GLU A 65 1.22 -34.30 14.57
CA GLU A 65 0.24 -35.29 14.15
C GLU A 65 0.93 -36.36 13.28
N GLN A 66 0.47 -37.59 13.37
CA GLN A 66 1.01 -38.68 12.56
C GLN A 66 0.36 -38.65 11.17
N GLU A 67 1.18 -38.52 10.13
CA GLU A 67 0.72 -38.47 8.74
C GLU A 67 0.71 -39.88 8.13
N GLU A 68 1.90 -40.45 7.91
CA GLU A 68 2.08 -41.70 7.18
C GLU A 68 2.88 -42.72 7.98
N THR A 69 2.64 -44.01 7.74
CA THR A 69 3.53 -45.09 8.21
C THR A 69 3.78 -46.10 7.12
N GLU A 70 5.04 -46.24 6.75
CA GLU A 70 5.54 -47.22 5.81
C GLU A 70 6.14 -48.42 6.55
N LEU A 71 5.81 -49.63 6.11
CA LEU A 71 6.39 -50.88 6.60
C LEU A 71 7.24 -51.51 5.51
N LEU A 72 8.53 -51.67 5.79
CA LEU A 72 9.54 -52.18 4.88
C LEU A 72 10.17 -53.47 5.40
N SER A 73 10.56 -54.34 4.48
CA SER A 73 11.43 -55.46 4.82
C SER A 73 12.88 -54.98 4.94
N LEU A 74 13.59 -55.47 5.94
CA LEU A 74 14.93 -55.02 6.30
C LEU A 74 15.92 -56.19 6.32
N TYR A 75 17.10 -55.98 5.76
CA TYR A 75 18.24 -56.88 5.91
C TYR A 75 19.46 -56.12 6.42
N ILE A 76 20.16 -56.68 7.42
CA ILE A 76 21.30 -56.03 8.08
C ILE A 76 22.55 -56.90 7.93
N ASP A 77 23.53 -56.39 7.19
CA ASP A 77 24.86 -56.97 7.08
C ASP A 77 25.81 -56.24 8.04
N LYS A 78 26.01 -56.81 9.24
CA LYS A 78 26.86 -56.22 10.28
C LYS A 78 28.35 -56.29 9.95
N GLU A 79 28.78 -57.23 9.11
CA GLU A 79 30.19 -57.36 8.73
C GLU A 79 30.57 -56.28 7.72
N LYS A 80 29.64 -55.94 6.81
CA LYS A 80 29.84 -54.86 5.83
C LYS A 80 29.35 -53.49 6.31
N GLY A 81 28.64 -53.42 7.44
CA GLY A 81 28.04 -52.18 7.94
C GLY A 81 26.95 -51.64 7.01
N LEU A 82 26.17 -52.54 6.38
CA LEU A 82 25.12 -52.18 5.43
C LEU A 82 23.73 -52.54 5.94
N LEU A 83 22.79 -51.61 5.77
CA LEU A 83 21.36 -51.78 6.01
C LEU A 83 20.68 -51.73 4.65
N THR A 84 19.98 -52.81 4.29
CA THR A 84 19.23 -52.89 3.04
C THR A 84 17.74 -52.85 3.34
N GLN A 85 17.05 -51.87 2.80
CA GLN A 85 15.59 -51.80 2.81
C GLN A 85 15.03 -52.34 1.49
N VAL A 86 13.91 -53.03 1.56
CA VAL A 86 13.16 -53.53 0.41
C VAL A 86 11.80 -52.87 0.42
N THR A 87 11.53 -52.04 -0.60
CA THR A 87 10.25 -51.34 -0.77
C THR A 87 9.15 -52.33 -1.15
N ASN A 88 7.89 -51.90 -1.03
CA ASN A 88 6.74 -52.72 -1.43
C ASN A 88 6.75 -53.08 -2.92
N ASP A 89 7.42 -52.28 -3.75
CA ASP A 89 7.59 -52.51 -5.19
C ASP A 89 8.76 -53.46 -5.50
N GLY A 90 9.49 -53.92 -4.48
CA GLY A 90 10.59 -54.88 -4.59
C GLY A 90 11.96 -54.25 -4.86
N ASP A 91 12.03 -52.91 -4.93
CA ASP A 91 13.30 -52.20 -5.05
C ASP A 91 14.13 -52.37 -3.79
N ARG A 92 15.46 -52.45 -3.99
CA ARG A 92 16.42 -52.69 -2.90
C ARG A 92 17.39 -51.54 -2.81
N GLU A 93 17.40 -50.88 -1.67
CA GLU A 93 18.31 -49.79 -1.39
C GLU A 93 19.20 -50.16 -0.20
N ALA A 94 20.51 -50.08 -0.39
CA ALA A 94 21.50 -50.40 0.63
C ALA A 94 22.23 -49.14 1.08
N TYR A 95 22.15 -48.86 2.37
CA TYR A 95 22.78 -47.71 3.00
C TYR A 95 23.89 -48.15 3.95
N PRO A 96 25.05 -47.46 3.96
CA PRO A 96 25.99 -47.62 5.05
C PRO A 96 25.33 -47.17 6.35
N PHE A 97 25.54 -47.93 7.43
CA PHE A 97 25.02 -47.56 8.74
C PHE A 97 26.07 -47.71 9.84
N THR A 98 25.96 -46.86 10.86
CA THR A 98 26.74 -46.95 12.09
C THR A 98 25.85 -46.73 13.30
N VAL A 99 26.07 -47.52 14.35
CA VAL A 99 25.41 -47.33 15.65
C VAL A 99 26.45 -47.00 16.69
N ASP A 100 26.40 -45.80 17.24
CA ASP A 100 27.16 -45.38 18.41
C ASP A 100 26.21 -45.05 19.56
N LYS A 101 26.03 -46.00 20.49
CA LYS A 101 25.14 -45.90 21.66
C LYS A 101 23.72 -45.44 21.30
N ASP A 102 23.47 -44.13 21.42
CA ASP A 102 22.16 -43.48 21.27
C ASP A 102 22.06 -42.72 19.93
N THR A 103 23.01 -42.91 19.03
CA THR A 103 23.03 -42.32 17.69
C THR A 103 23.10 -43.41 16.62
N LEU A 104 22.20 -43.34 15.65
CA LEU A 104 22.16 -44.17 14.45
C LEU A 104 22.38 -43.26 13.24
N THR A 105 23.40 -43.53 12.45
CA THR A 105 23.61 -42.87 11.16
C THR A 105 23.33 -43.87 10.06
N ILE A 106 22.48 -43.50 9.09
CA ILE A 106 22.14 -44.28 7.90
C ILE A 106 22.29 -43.37 6.69
N GLY A 107 23.25 -43.68 5.81
CA GLY A 107 23.66 -42.75 4.76
C GLY A 107 24.08 -41.41 5.35
N GLU A 108 23.43 -40.33 4.92
CA GLU A 108 23.66 -38.97 5.43
C GLU A 108 22.71 -38.56 6.58
N LYS A 109 21.77 -39.43 6.96
CA LYS A 109 20.77 -39.12 7.98
C LYS A 109 21.24 -39.62 9.35
N THR A 110 21.16 -38.74 10.34
CA THR A 110 21.39 -39.09 11.75
C THR A 110 20.06 -39.12 12.50
N PHE A 111 19.86 -40.21 13.25
CA PHE A 111 18.72 -40.43 14.13
C PHE A 111 19.22 -40.64 15.56
N TYR A 112 18.40 -40.26 16.52
CA TYR A 112 18.67 -40.40 17.94
C TYR A 112 17.74 -41.43 18.56
N ARG A 113 18.24 -42.27 19.46
CA ARG A 113 17.42 -43.28 20.14
C ARG A 113 16.31 -42.58 20.92
N GLU A 114 15.07 -43.03 20.75
CA GLU A 114 13.90 -42.40 21.36
C GLU A 114 14.04 -42.36 22.90
N GLY A 115 13.80 -41.20 23.51
CA GLY A 115 13.89 -41.01 24.96
C GLY A 115 15.31 -40.91 25.52
N SER A 116 16.35 -40.97 24.67
CA SER A 116 17.75 -40.82 25.06
C SER A 116 18.08 -39.40 25.53
N LYS A 117 19.23 -39.23 26.19
CA LYS A 117 19.70 -37.92 26.63
C LYS A 117 20.00 -37.01 25.44
N ILE A 118 20.60 -37.56 24.39
CA ILE A 118 21.00 -36.81 23.18
C ILE A 118 19.75 -36.36 22.39
N GLU A 119 18.74 -37.22 22.28
CA GLU A 119 17.45 -36.86 21.65
C GLU A 119 16.80 -35.64 22.33
N LYS A 120 16.72 -35.66 23.67
CA LYS A 120 16.17 -34.54 24.46
C LYS A 120 16.97 -33.25 24.32
N GLU A 121 18.29 -33.36 24.22
CA GLU A 121 19.18 -32.21 23.98
C GLU A 121 18.92 -31.61 22.59
N ASN A 122 18.82 -32.44 21.55
CA ASN A 122 18.50 -32.01 20.19
C ASN A 122 17.13 -31.32 20.09
N VAL A 123 16.08 -31.91 20.66
CA VAL A 123 14.74 -31.31 20.72
C VAL A 123 14.78 -29.94 21.40
N THR A 124 15.55 -29.82 22.47
CA THR A 124 15.70 -28.55 23.19
C THR A 124 16.38 -27.48 22.34
N GLU A 125 17.37 -27.85 21.54
CA GLU A 125 18.08 -26.93 20.63
C GLU A 125 17.19 -26.46 19.48
N ILE A 126 16.46 -27.38 18.84
CA ILE A 126 15.50 -27.07 17.77
C ILE A 126 14.42 -26.13 18.28
N LYS A 127 13.82 -26.45 19.43
CA LYS A 127 12.79 -25.61 20.07
C LYS A 127 13.30 -24.19 20.37
N LYS A 128 14.51 -24.06 20.91
CA LYS A 128 15.13 -22.74 21.17
C LYS A 128 15.33 -21.95 19.88
N THR A 129 15.75 -22.61 18.81
CA THR A 129 15.95 -21.98 17.50
C THR A 129 14.63 -21.50 16.91
N ARG A 130 13.58 -22.34 16.95
CA ARG A 130 12.22 -21.97 16.54
C ARG A 130 11.69 -20.76 17.32
N GLU A 131 11.75 -20.80 18.64
CA GLU A 131 11.29 -19.71 19.51
C GLU A 131 12.04 -18.39 19.25
N LYS A 132 13.36 -18.46 18.99
CA LYS A 132 14.17 -17.29 18.63
C LYS A 132 13.74 -16.71 17.28
N ASN A 133 13.60 -17.55 16.26
CA ASN A 133 13.19 -17.13 14.92
C ASN A 133 11.78 -16.53 14.91
N GLU A 134 10.84 -17.13 15.64
CA GLU A 134 9.47 -16.61 15.79
C GLU A 134 9.48 -15.23 16.45
N LYS A 135 10.30 -15.03 17.48
CA LYS A 135 10.44 -13.74 18.17
C LYS A 135 11.03 -12.66 17.24
N GLU A 136 12.05 -13.00 16.45
CA GLU A 136 12.64 -12.07 15.48
C GLU A 136 11.66 -11.72 14.35
N ARG A 137 10.88 -12.69 13.86
CA ARG A 137 9.80 -12.45 12.90
C ARG A 137 8.76 -11.50 13.46
N LYS A 138 8.21 -11.77 14.64
CA LYS A 138 7.22 -10.88 15.28
C LYS A 138 7.74 -9.46 15.50
N LYS A 139 9.04 -9.31 15.77
CA LYS A 139 9.69 -7.99 15.90
C LYS A 139 9.72 -7.25 14.56
N ARG A 140 10.12 -7.92 13.47
CA ARG A 140 10.12 -7.35 12.12
C ARG A 140 8.71 -6.97 11.67
N ASP A 141 7.73 -7.86 11.86
CA ASP A 141 6.34 -7.60 11.48
C ASP A 141 5.76 -6.38 12.23
N LYS A 142 6.17 -6.16 13.49
CA LYS A 142 5.79 -4.98 14.28
C LYS A 142 6.47 -3.71 13.77
N GLU A 143 7.77 -3.77 13.49
CA GLU A 143 8.55 -2.64 12.96
C GLU A 143 8.05 -2.21 11.58
N GLU A 144 7.65 -3.16 10.72
CA GLU A 144 7.06 -2.90 9.40
C GLU A 144 5.70 -2.24 9.51
N LYS A 145 4.80 -2.76 10.36
CA LYS A 145 3.49 -2.13 10.63
C LYS A 145 3.63 -0.70 11.19
N GLU A 146 4.54 -0.50 12.15
CA GLU A 146 4.80 0.84 12.71
C GLU A 146 5.33 1.81 11.64
N LYS A 147 6.12 1.32 10.67
CA LYS A 147 6.61 2.13 9.54
C LYS A 147 5.49 2.47 8.56
N GLU A 148 4.63 1.52 8.21
CA GLU A 148 3.47 1.74 7.35
C GLU A 148 2.48 2.74 7.96
N GLU A 149 2.17 2.60 9.26
CA GLU A 149 1.29 3.53 9.97
C GLU A 149 1.84 4.96 9.98
N LYS A 150 3.16 5.12 10.20
CA LYS A 150 3.82 6.44 10.13
C LYS A 150 3.73 7.06 8.74
N LEU A 151 4.02 6.29 7.69
CA LEU A 151 3.92 6.76 6.31
C LEU A 151 2.49 7.22 6.00
N LYS A 152 1.48 6.43 6.40
CA LYS A 152 0.07 6.79 6.20
C LYS A 152 -0.32 8.09 6.92
N ILE A 153 0.18 8.32 8.14
CA ILE A 153 -0.09 9.55 8.90
C ILE A 153 0.58 10.75 8.21
N GLU A 154 1.84 10.62 7.80
CA GLU A 154 2.58 11.67 7.10
C GLU A 154 1.92 12.03 5.76
N GLU A 155 1.46 11.03 5.00
CA GLU A 155 0.72 11.21 3.75
C GLU A 155 -0.63 11.91 3.96
N GLN A 156 -1.39 11.53 4.99
CA GLN A 156 -2.65 12.20 5.33
C GLN A 156 -2.43 13.66 5.71
N ALA A 157 -1.39 13.94 6.49
CA ALA A 157 -1.04 15.31 6.88
C ALA A 157 -0.63 16.15 5.65
N TYR A 158 0.14 15.56 4.73
CA TYR A 158 0.53 16.20 3.47
C TYR A 158 -0.68 16.51 2.57
N ASN A 159 -1.57 15.54 2.36
CA ASN A 159 -2.78 15.75 1.56
C ASN A 159 -3.71 16.80 2.19
N LYS A 160 -3.80 16.85 3.52
CA LYS A 160 -4.56 17.90 4.22
C LYS A 160 -3.96 19.30 4.02
N ALA A 161 -2.62 19.40 3.95
CA ALA A 161 -1.96 20.66 3.62
C ALA A 161 -2.29 21.11 2.19
N ILE A 162 -2.36 20.17 1.23
CA ILE A 162 -2.80 20.45 -0.15
C ILE A 162 -4.24 20.96 -0.18
N GLU A 163 -5.17 20.30 0.51
CA GLU A 163 -6.58 20.74 0.60
C GLU A 163 -6.68 22.16 1.16
N ALA A 164 -5.94 22.45 2.24
CA ALA A 164 -5.91 23.79 2.83
C ALA A 164 -5.31 24.86 1.89
N LEU A 165 -4.33 24.49 1.08
CA LEU A 165 -3.79 25.37 0.02
C LEU A 165 -4.85 25.62 -1.06
N GLU A 166 -5.48 24.56 -1.59
CA GLU A 166 -6.52 24.65 -2.61
C GLU A 166 -7.68 25.56 -2.19
N GLU A 167 -8.23 25.33 -0.99
CA GLU A 167 -9.30 26.17 -0.42
C GLU A 167 -8.89 27.64 -0.35
N ARG A 168 -7.67 27.91 0.13
CA ARG A 168 -7.14 29.28 0.28
C ARG A 168 -6.97 29.98 -1.06
N ILE A 169 -6.38 29.30 -2.05
CA ILE A 169 -6.15 29.84 -3.40
C ILE A 169 -7.47 30.10 -4.12
N ASN A 170 -8.43 29.18 -4.03
CA ASN A 170 -9.77 29.37 -4.60
C ASN A 170 -10.52 30.53 -3.95
N ALA A 171 -10.45 30.67 -2.62
CA ALA A 171 -11.08 31.77 -1.91
C ALA A 171 -10.45 33.13 -2.26
N GLU A 172 -9.11 33.20 -2.33
CA GLU A 172 -8.41 34.42 -2.72
C GLU A 172 -8.70 34.81 -4.17
N PHE A 173 -8.75 33.83 -5.08
CA PHE A 173 -9.16 34.05 -6.46
C PHE A 173 -10.53 34.73 -6.51
N ILE A 174 -11.55 34.14 -5.87
CA ILE A 174 -12.91 34.71 -5.90
C ILE A 174 -12.93 36.13 -5.35
N LYS A 175 -12.23 36.39 -4.24
CA LYS A 175 -12.17 37.71 -3.63
C LYS A 175 -11.47 38.74 -4.51
N LYS A 176 -10.35 38.39 -5.15
CA LYS A 176 -9.55 39.32 -5.96
C LYS A 176 -10.21 39.62 -7.30
N TYR A 177 -10.79 38.60 -7.91
CA TYR A 177 -11.38 38.66 -9.25
C TYR A 177 -12.89 38.89 -9.24
N GLU A 178 -13.49 39.18 -8.08
CA GLU A 178 -14.89 39.61 -7.99
C GLU A 178 -15.14 40.89 -8.81
N GLY A 179 -16.30 40.93 -9.46
CA GLY A 179 -16.80 42.05 -10.23
C GLY A 179 -16.83 41.77 -11.73
N ASP A 180 -16.88 42.86 -12.48
CA ASP A 180 -17.03 42.86 -13.93
C ASP A 180 -15.69 43.04 -14.64
N TRP A 181 -15.47 42.22 -15.66
CA TRP A 181 -14.25 42.15 -16.46
C TRP A 181 -14.59 42.22 -17.93
N TYR A 182 -13.82 42.98 -18.69
CA TYR A 182 -14.15 43.33 -20.07
C TYR A 182 -12.99 43.02 -21.00
N SER A 183 -13.30 42.39 -22.14
CA SER A 183 -12.40 42.28 -23.30
C SER A 183 -13.02 43.07 -24.45
N GLU A 184 -12.19 43.81 -25.18
CA GLU A 184 -12.57 44.61 -26.33
C GLU A 184 -11.73 44.17 -27.53
N ASP A 185 -12.37 43.68 -28.59
CA ASP A 185 -11.72 43.22 -29.81
C ASP A 185 -12.21 44.00 -31.04
N GLY A 186 -11.27 44.31 -31.93
CA GLY A 186 -11.56 45.02 -33.19
C GLY A 186 -11.77 46.53 -33.06
N PHE A 187 -11.61 47.13 -31.88
CA PHE A 187 -11.73 48.58 -31.71
C PHE A 187 -10.42 49.33 -32.04
N ASN A 188 -10.45 50.18 -33.08
CA ASN A 188 -9.32 51.03 -33.42
C ASN A 188 -9.38 52.35 -32.63
N ARG A 189 -8.58 52.41 -31.57
CA ARG A 189 -8.46 53.55 -30.64
C ARG A 189 -8.08 54.87 -31.30
N ASP A 190 -7.41 54.83 -32.45
CA ASP A 190 -6.91 56.03 -33.14
C ASP A 190 -7.92 56.62 -34.13
N ASN A 191 -9.06 55.95 -34.37
CA ASN A 191 -10.01 56.32 -35.41
C ASN A 191 -11.47 56.40 -34.92
N THR A 192 -11.71 57.11 -33.83
CA THR A 192 -13.04 57.25 -33.20
C THR A 192 -14.08 57.99 -34.04
N ASN A 193 -13.71 58.56 -35.19
CA ASN A 193 -14.56 59.39 -36.04
C ASN A 193 -15.14 58.64 -37.26
N GLN A 194 -15.02 57.32 -37.32
CA GLN A 194 -15.55 56.48 -38.39
C GLN A 194 -16.46 55.37 -37.84
N TYR A 195 -17.37 54.86 -38.68
CA TYR A 195 -18.18 53.69 -38.38
C TYR A 195 -17.26 52.50 -38.07
N GLN A 196 -17.33 51.98 -36.86
CA GLN A 196 -16.61 50.78 -36.43
C GLN A 196 -17.57 49.78 -35.82
N THR A 197 -17.35 48.51 -36.11
CA THR A 197 -18.00 47.40 -35.41
C THR A 197 -16.92 46.65 -34.64
N ALA A 198 -17.15 46.44 -33.36
CA ALA A 198 -16.23 45.77 -32.46
C ALA A 198 -16.97 44.73 -31.63
N SER A 199 -16.27 43.67 -31.24
CA SER A 199 -16.79 42.67 -30.32
C SER A 199 -16.32 43.00 -28.92
N ALA A 200 -17.19 42.80 -27.95
CA ALA A 200 -16.90 43.13 -26.58
C ALA A 200 -17.53 42.07 -25.67
N THR A 201 -16.73 41.48 -24.78
CA THR A 201 -17.16 40.40 -23.89
C THR A 201 -17.05 40.83 -22.44
N LYS A 202 -18.11 40.61 -21.67
CA LYS A 202 -18.13 40.81 -20.23
C LYS A 202 -18.10 39.47 -19.51
N ILE A 203 -17.28 39.36 -18.47
CA ILE A 203 -17.28 38.28 -17.48
C ILE A 203 -17.61 38.89 -16.13
N THR A 204 -18.63 38.36 -15.46
CA THR A 204 -18.96 38.70 -14.08
C THR A 204 -18.63 37.52 -13.18
N VAL A 205 -17.79 37.76 -12.18
CA VAL A 205 -17.51 36.80 -11.10
C VAL A 205 -18.16 37.33 -9.82
N LYS A 206 -19.12 36.61 -9.26
CA LYS A 206 -19.85 37.04 -8.07
C LYS A 206 -20.46 35.86 -7.32
N ASP A 207 -20.32 35.82 -5.99
CA ASP A 207 -20.96 34.81 -5.14
C ASP A 207 -20.75 33.35 -5.63
N ASN A 208 -19.53 33.01 -6.06
CA ASN A 208 -19.17 31.72 -6.69
C ASN A 208 -19.95 31.40 -7.98
N LYS A 209 -20.48 32.41 -8.65
CA LYS A 209 -21.09 32.31 -9.98
C LYS A 209 -20.24 33.05 -10.99
N ILE A 210 -20.19 32.51 -12.18
CA ILE A 210 -19.57 33.11 -13.35
C ILE A 210 -20.66 33.31 -14.38
N ALA A 211 -20.79 34.53 -14.88
CA ALA A 211 -21.62 34.85 -16.04
C ALA A 211 -20.74 35.45 -17.12
N SER A 212 -20.97 35.10 -18.38
CA SER A 212 -20.31 35.76 -19.51
C SER A 212 -21.29 36.06 -20.63
N GLN A 213 -21.12 37.21 -21.28
CA GLN A 213 -21.88 37.59 -22.47
C GLN A 213 -20.99 38.35 -23.44
N SER A 214 -21.03 37.96 -24.71
CA SER A 214 -20.43 38.71 -25.80
C SER A 214 -21.47 39.60 -26.46
N SER A 215 -21.02 40.77 -26.92
CA SER A 215 -21.83 41.74 -27.65
C SER A 215 -21.07 42.24 -28.87
N GLU A 216 -21.78 42.45 -29.97
CA GLU A 216 -21.30 43.19 -31.12
C GLU A 216 -21.81 44.64 -30.99
N VAL A 217 -20.89 45.59 -30.97
CA VAL A 217 -21.18 47.02 -30.79
C VAL A 217 -20.79 47.75 -32.06
N SER A 218 -21.75 48.41 -32.70
CA SER A 218 -21.51 49.30 -33.84
C SER A 218 -21.55 50.76 -33.38
N ILE A 219 -20.44 51.49 -33.61
CA ILE A 219 -20.23 52.87 -33.19
C ILE A 219 -20.13 53.74 -34.46
N GLY A 220 -21.13 54.59 -34.68
CA GLY A 220 -21.26 55.52 -35.80
C GLY A 220 -22.22 56.67 -35.47
N ASP A 221 -23.07 57.09 -36.43
CA ASP A 221 -24.09 58.13 -36.20
C ASP A 221 -25.16 57.71 -35.17
N GLU A 222 -25.48 56.41 -35.11
CA GLU A 222 -26.31 55.78 -34.08
C GLU A 222 -25.54 54.59 -33.46
N ARG A 223 -25.74 54.34 -32.16
CA ARG A 223 -25.12 53.22 -31.43
C ARG A 223 -26.07 52.01 -31.50
N ASP A 224 -25.65 50.93 -32.16
CA ASP A 224 -26.40 49.67 -32.22
C ASP A 224 -25.63 48.56 -31.47
N ILE A 225 -26.35 47.73 -30.71
CA ILE A 225 -25.78 46.70 -29.84
C ILE A 225 -26.55 45.40 -30.04
N ARG A 226 -25.84 44.34 -30.42
CA ARG A 226 -26.39 42.97 -30.51
C ARG A 226 -25.72 42.10 -29.47
N LYS A 227 -26.52 41.51 -28.58
CA LYS A 227 -26.03 40.69 -27.46
C LYS A 227 -26.23 39.20 -27.75
N GLU A 228 -25.23 38.40 -27.44
CA GLU A 228 -25.35 36.94 -27.42
C GLU A 228 -26.10 36.46 -26.15
N GLU A 229 -26.40 35.17 -26.09
CA GLU A 229 -26.97 34.56 -24.89
C GLU A 229 -25.98 34.61 -23.71
N ILE A 230 -26.52 34.84 -22.51
CA ILE A 230 -25.72 34.82 -21.28
C ILE A 230 -25.37 33.38 -20.94
N LEU A 231 -24.08 33.11 -20.76
CA LEU A 231 -23.58 31.83 -20.26
C LEU A 231 -23.38 31.92 -18.75
N GLU A 232 -24.12 31.12 -17.99
CA GLU A 232 -24.04 31.07 -16.52
C GLU A 232 -23.44 29.74 -16.04
N GLY A 233 -22.52 29.82 -15.07
CA GLY A 233 -21.91 28.68 -14.42
C GLY A 233 -21.61 28.91 -12.93
N ASN A 234 -21.38 27.82 -12.22
CA ASN A 234 -20.84 27.84 -10.87
C ASN A 234 -19.31 27.77 -10.94
N PHE A 235 -18.63 28.61 -10.17
CA PHE A 235 -17.19 28.48 -9.95
C PHE A 235 -16.90 27.21 -9.18
N ILE A 236 -15.99 26.40 -9.71
CA ILE A 236 -15.50 25.18 -9.06
C ILE A 236 -14.10 25.41 -8.51
N GLY A 237 -13.27 26.15 -9.25
CA GLY A 237 -11.91 26.49 -8.85
C GLY A 237 -10.85 25.57 -9.46
N ILE A 238 -9.66 25.58 -8.85
CA ILE A 238 -8.59 24.62 -9.15
C ILE A 238 -8.75 23.36 -8.30
N THR A 239 -8.32 22.23 -8.85
CA THR A 239 -8.10 21.00 -8.09
C THR A 239 -6.62 20.64 -8.18
N LEU A 240 -5.98 20.47 -7.02
CA LEU A 240 -4.57 20.12 -6.91
C LEU A 240 -4.39 18.61 -6.77
N LEU A 241 -3.36 18.08 -7.43
CA LEU A 241 -3.06 16.65 -7.37
C LEU A 241 -2.62 16.25 -5.96
N ARG A 242 -3.30 15.26 -5.39
CA ARG A 242 -2.92 14.64 -4.11
C ARG A 242 -1.86 13.57 -4.41
N LYS A 243 -0.81 13.48 -3.58
CA LYS A 243 0.34 12.59 -3.84
C LYS A 243 -0.07 11.12 -3.91
N TYR A 244 -1.13 10.76 -3.19
CA TYR A 244 -1.70 9.41 -3.15
C TYR A 244 -3.22 9.51 -2.99
N GLU A 245 -3.99 9.24 -4.05
CA GLU A 245 -5.45 9.02 -3.95
C GLU A 245 -5.69 7.62 -3.40
N TYR A 246 -5.93 7.49 -2.10
CA TYR A 246 -6.60 6.31 -1.56
C TYR A 246 -8.10 6.49 -1.73
N ASN A 247 -8.60 6.25 -2.95
CA ASN A 247 -10.02 6.35 -3.25
C ASN A 247 -10.60 4.97 -3.61
N ASP A 248 -11.43 4.44 -2.72
CA ASP A 248 -12.53 3.49 -3.04
C ASP A 248 -13.77 4.24 -3.57
N TYR A 249 -13.70 5.57 -3.71
CA TYR A 249 -14.79 6.43 -4.18
C TYR A 249 -14.47 7.04 -5.54
N GLU A 250 -15.49 7.07 -6.39
CA GLU A 250 -15.46 7.64 -7.74
C GLU A 250 -14.78 9.02 -7.76
N GLN A 251 -13.74 9.15 -8.58
CA GLN A 251 -13.04 10.41 -8.79
C GLN A 251 -14.05 11.50 -9.20
N PRO A 252 -13.94 12.73 -8.66
CA PRO A 252 -14.69 13.85 -9.21
C PRO A 252 -14.31 14.03 -10.68
N GLU A 253 -15.27 14.38 -11.53
CA GLU A 253 -15.07 14.64 -12.98
C GLU A 253 -14.11 15.81 -13.30
N ASN A 254 -13.46 16.40 -12.29
CA ASN A 254 -12.45 17.43 -12.44
C ASN A 254 -11.10 16.78 -12.73
N VAL A 255 -10.53 17.07 -13.89
CA VAL A 255 -9.14 16.68 -14.18
C VAL A 255 -8.23 17.49 -13.25
N PRO A 256 -7.51 16.85 -12.30
CA PRO A 256 -6.62 17.58 -11.41
C PRO A 256 -5.52 18.27 -12.23
N THR A 257 -5.13 19.47 -11.81
CA THR A 257 -4.03 20.16 -12.47
C THR A 257 -2.75 19.43 -12.12
N ASN A 258 -2.01 18.96 -13.13
CA ASN A 258 -0.74 18.27 -12.96
C ASN A 258 0.37 19.28 -12.63
N ILE A 259 0.27 19.87 -11.43
CA ILE A 259 1.21 20.81 -10.86
C ILE A 259 2.03 20.06 -9.81
N ASP A 260 3.35 20.05 -9.98
CA ASP A 260 4.26 19.54 -8.96
C ASP A 260 4.29 20.51 -7.76
N LEU A 261 3.72 20.08 -6.64
CA LEU A 261 3.72 20.83 -5.39
C LEU A 261 4.99 20.58 -4.55
N PRO A 262 5.33 21.45 -3.58
CA PRO A 262 6.48 21.22 -2.71
C PRO A 262 6.37 19.88 -1.97
N ASP A 263 7.44 19.10 -1.95
CA ASP A 263 7.46 17.74 -1.35
C ASP A 263 7.29 17.66 0.17
N SER A 264 7.08 18.79 0.85
CA SER A 264 6.98 18.87 2.31
C SER A 264 5.80 19.75 2.74
N ILE A 265 5.22 19.42 3.90
CA ILE A 265 4.17 20.23 4.53
C ILE A 265 4.64 21.67 4.75
N GLU A 266 5.85 21.86 5.29
CA GLU A 266 6.44 23.19 5.49
C GLU A 266 6.59 23.97 4.17
N GLY A 267 6.90 23.27 3.07
CA GLY A 267 6.96 23.87 1.74
C GLY A 267 5.59 24.35 1.25
N ILE A 268 4.54 23.55 1.46
CA ILE A 268 3.15 23.92 1.12
C ILE A 268 2.68 25.09 1.99
N GLU A 269 2.97 25.07 3.29
CA GLU A 269 2.54 26.10 4.25
C GLU A 269 3.17 27.48 3.97
N LYS A 270 4.34 27.52 3.32
CA LYS A 270 4.97 28.78 2.88
C LYS A 270 4.23 29.48 1.73
N ILE A 271 3.32 28.78 1.05
CA ILE A 271 2.52 29.35 -0.03
C ILE A 271 1.25 29.95 0.58
N GLU A 272 1.33 31.19 1.05
CA GLU A 272 0.23 31.81 1.82
C GLU A 272 -0.82 32.46 0.92
N THR A 273 -0.42 32.97 -0.25
CA THR A 273 -1.29 33.73 -1.15
C THR A 273 -1.31 33.19 -2.58
N LEU A 274 -2.27 33.65 -3.38
CA LEU A 274 -2.32 33.43 -4.83
C LEU A 274 -1.07 33.95 -5.52
N ALA A 275 -0.48 35.05 -5.03
CA ALA A 275 0.78 35.57 -5.56
C ALA A 275 1.97 34.64 -5.24
N ASP A 276 2.06 34.14 -4.01
CA ASP A 276 3.10 33.16 -3.64
C ASP A 276 2.98 31.88 -4.46
N PHE A 277 1.73 31.45 -4.72
CA PHE A 277 1.47 30.27 -5.54
C PHE A 277 1.86 30.51 -6.99
N ALA A 278 1.52 31.67 -7.56
CA ALA A 278 1.95 32.06 -8.91
C ALA A 278 3.49 32.09 -9.03
N ASP A 279 4.19 32.68 -8.05
CA ASP A 279 5.65 32.72 -8.01
C ASP A 279 6.26 31.32 -7.93
N TYR A 280 5.66 30.42 -7.14
CA TYR A 280 6.06 29.03 -7.07
C TYR A 280 5.86 28.32 -8.42
N LEU A 281 4.71 28.49 -9.05
CA LEU A 281 4.37 27.90 -10.34
C LEU A 281 5.30 28.37 -11.47
N LEU A 282 5.59 29.68 -11.53
CA LEU A 282 6.54 30.26 -12.49
C LEU A 282 7.94 29.67 -12.34
N LYS A 283 8.42 29.50 -11.10
CA LYS A 283 9.72 28.84 -10.83
C LYS A 283 9.76 27.39 -11.30
N ASN A 284 8.61 26.75 -11.45
CA ASN A 284 8.43 25.39 -11.94
C ASN A 284 7.93 25.34 -13.40
N ASN A 285 8.16 26.40 -14.18
CA ASN A 285 7.83 26.50 -15.61
C ASN A 285 6.33 26.36 -15.94
N VAL A 286 5.45 26.70 -15.00
CA VAL A 286 4.02 26.85 -15.25
C VAL A 286 3.74 28.32 -15.49
N GLU A 287 3.10 28.64 -16.63
CA GLU A 287 2.88 30.02 -17.07
C GLU A 287 1.44 30.49 -16.85
N THR A 288 0.51 29.54 -16.71
CA THR A 288 -0.92 29.82 -16.55
C THR A 288 -1.53 28.93 -15.48
N LEU A 289 -2.52 29.46 -14.75
CA LEU A 289 -3.34 28.69 -13.81
C LEU A 289 -4.81 28.75 -14.23
N SER A 290 -5.42 27.58 -14.43
CA SER A 290 -6.79 27.45 -14.95
C SER A 290 -7.77 27.11 -13.83
N PHE A 291 -8.82 27.91 -13.68
CA PHE A 291 -9.92 27.71 -12.75
C PHE A 291 -11.16 27.23 -13.50
N SER A 292 -11.70 26.11 -13.04
CA SER A 292 -12.86 25.47 -13.67
C SER A 292 -14.17 26.12 -13.24
N SER A 293 -15.14 26.05 -14.13
CA SER A 293 -16.55 26.34 -13.83
C SER A 293 -17.45 25.24 -14.39
N GLN A 294 -18.69 25.15 -13.89
CA GLN A 294 -19.69 24.20 -14.34
C GLN A 294 -20.93 24.95 -14.83
N THR A 295 -21.31 24.79 -16.10
CA THR A 295 -22.50 25.44 -16.64
C THR A 295 -23.77 24.96 -15.94
N THR A 296 -24.74 25.86 -15.75
CA THR A 296 -26.00 25.54 -15.05
C THR A 296 -27.15 25.15 -16.00
N LYS A 297 -27.08 25.50 -17.29
CA LYS A 297 -28.21 25.38 -18.23
C LYS A 297 -27.84 24.95 -19.67
N TYR A 298 -26.56 24.98 -20.06
CA TYR A 298 -26.14 24.89 -21.46
C TYR A 298 -25.39 23.59 -21.76
N LYS A 299 -25.66 22.95 -22.93
CA LYS A 299 -24.94 21.75 -23.43
C LYS A 299 -23.53 22.05 -24.00
N GLY A 300 -23.05 23.29 -23.90
CA GLY A 300 -21.73 23.71 -24.35
C GLY A 300 -20.66 23.64 -23.26
N LYS A 301 -19.43 24.03 -23.62
CA LYS A 301 -18.28 24.03 -22.71
C LYS A 301 -18.42 25.12 -21.65
N SER A 302 -18.11 24.81 -20.40
CA SER A 302 -18.02 25.80 -19.33
C SER A 302 -16.92 26.83 -19.62
N PRO A 303 -17.12 28.12 -19.27
CA PRO A 303 -16.04 29.10 -19.33
C PRO A 303 -14.95 28.69 -18.33
N VAL A 304 -13.75 28.42 -18.83
CA VAL A 304 -12.57 28.22 -17.98
C VAL A 304 -11.88 29.57 -17.83
N LEU A 305 -11.70 30.00 -16.59
CA LEU A 305 -10.98 31.22 -16.27
C LEU A 305 -9.49 30.90 -16.19
N ILE A 306 -8.65 31.65 -16.88
CA ILE A 306 -7.21 31.42 -16.93
C ILE A 306 -6.51 32.65 -16.37
N LEU A 307 -5.60 32.44 -15.42
CA LEU A 307 -4.70 33.48 -14.96
C LEU A 307 -3.36 33.36 -15.68
N ASN A 308 -2.90 34.49 -16.22
CA ASN A 308 -1.52 34.65 -16.65
C ASN A 308 -0.65 34.87 -15.41
N LEU A 309 0.28 33.94 -15.14
CA LEU A 309 1.08 34.01 -13.92
C LEU A 309 2.12 35.13 -13.98
N TYR A 310 2.51 35.60 -15.17
CA TYR A 310 3.36 36.78 -15.33
C TYR A 310 2.62 38.10 -15.06
N ASN A 311 1.28 38.10 -15.14
CA ASN A 311 0.46 39.28 -14.87
C ASN A 311 -0.88 38.91 -14.20
N LEU A 312 -0.89 38.91 -12.86
CA LEU A 312 -2.07 38.62 -12.02
C LEU A 312 -3.12 39.75 -11.98
N GLU A 313 -3.03 40.73 -12.88
CA GLU A 313 -4.08 41.72 -13.12
C GLU A 313 -4.91 41.40 -14.36
N GLU A 314 -4.50 40.40 -15.16
CA GLU A 314 -5.22 39.95 -16.35
C GLU A 314 -6.00 38.67 -16.07
N LEU A 315 -7.24 38.65 -16.54
CA LEU A 315 -8.06 37.45 -16.60
C LEU A 315 -8.20 37.02 -18.05
N HIS A 316 -8.08 35.73 -18.33
CA HIS A 316 -8.18 35.17 -19.68
C HIS A 316 -9.26 34.09 -19.72
N THR A 317 -9.69 33.70 -20.92
CA THR A 317 -10.58 32.55 -21.12
C THR A 317 -10.01 31.54 -22.10
N PHE A 318 -10.45 30.29 -21.99
CA PHE A 318 -10.02 29.22 -22.91
C PHE A 318 -10.47 29.50 -24.35
N ASN A 319 -9.54 29.42 -25.32
CA ASN A 319 -9.66 29.74 -26.76
C ASN A 319 -9.58 31.22 -27.16
N THR A 320 -9.20 32.13 -26.26
CA THR A 320 -8.96 33.53 -26.61
C THR A 320 -7.61 33.97 -26.08
N ASP A 321 -6.77 34.59 -26.92
CA ASP A 321 -5.55 35.28 -26.47
C ASP A 321 -5.84 36.65 -25.84
N GLN A 322 -7.12 36.94 -25.59
CA GLN A 322 -7.57 38.24 -25.13
C GLN A 322 -7.54 38.34 -23.61
N ALA A 323 -6.84 39.37 -23.12
CA ALA A 323 -6.88 39.75 -21.72
C ALA A 323 -8.16 40.53 -21.42
N PHE A 324 -8.87 40.12 -20.37
CA PHE A 324 -9.96 40.84 -19.78
C PHE A 324 -9.42 41.75 -18.66
N LEU A 325 -9.93 42.98 -18.61
CA LEU A 325 -9.51 44.02 -17.67
C LEU A 325 -10.72 44.57 -16.91
N LYS A 326 -10.50 45.12 -15.70
CA LYS A 326 -11.59 45.77 -14.92
C LYS A 326 -12.04 47.12 -15.46
N GLN A 327 -11.33 47.69 -16.43
CA GLN A 327 -11.63 49.00 -16.98
C GLN A 327 -11.85 48.90 -18.49
N LEU A 328 -12.91 49.53 -18.96
CA LEU A 328 -13.17 49.72 -20.39
C LEU A 328 -12.25 50.80 -20.95
N SER A 329 -11.84 50.64 -22.21
CA SER A 329 -11.10 51.68 -22.92
C SER A 329 -12.03 52.71 -23.55
N TYR A 330 -11.46 53.74 -24.18
CA TYR A 330 -12.20 54.89 -24.67
C TYR A 330 -13.15 54.52 -25.84
N GLY A 331 -14.47 54.52 -25.61
CA GLY A 331 -15.50 54.32 -26.66
C GLY A 331 -16.64 53.38 -26.23
N PHE A 332 -16.31 52.40 -25.39
CA PHE A 332 -17.28 51.49 -24.78
C PHE A 332 -17.87 52.06 -23.49
N LYS A 333 -19.08 51.62 -23.15
CA LYS A 333 -19.78 51.94 -21.91
C LYS A 333 -20.21 50.65 -21.25
N GLU A 334 -20.21 50.59 -19.92
CA GLU A 334 -20.66 49.40 -19.17
C GLU A 334 -22.05 48.92 -19.61
N THR A 335 -22.95 49.84 -19.96
CA THR A 335 -24.30 49.56 -20.46
C THR A 335 -24.34 48.78 -21.77
N ASP A 336 -23.27 48.82 -22.58
CA ASP A 336 -23.17 47.99 -23.77
C ASP A 336 -23.14 46.50 -23.41
N PHE A 337 -22.80 46.19 -22.16
CA PHE A 337 -22.57 44.88 -21.62
C PHE A 337 -23.54 44.51 -20.48
N ASP A 338 -24.65 45.23 -20.30
CA ASP A 338 -25.61 44.89 -19.23
C ASP A 338 -26.12 43.45 -19.41
N ILE A 339 -25.78 42.59 -18.43
CA ILE A 339 -26.18 41.18 -18.29
C ILE A 339 -27.40 41.10 -17.38
#